data_AF-A0A7X6TZF0-F1
#
_entry.id   AF-A0A7X6TZF0-F1
#
_cell.length_a   1.000
_cell.length_b   1.000
_cell.length_c   1.000
_cell.angle_alpha   90.00
_cell.angle_beta   90.00
_cell.angle_gamma   90.00
#
_symmetry.space_group_name_H-M   'P 1'
#
loop_
_entity.id
_entity.type
_entity.pdbx_description
1 polymer ?
#
loop_
_entity_poly.entity_id
_entity_poly.type
_entity_poly.pdbx_seq_one_letter_code
_entity_poly.pdbx_strand_id
1 'polypeptide(L)'
;DADWAFLVYDVPQDGIYYIFWEDESAGINYSNGFIRDYEFFQLGGSKKGIGDVGFLEAGSQLHFRVSMSSEDAVNGTFRACVARLDEEGWQMARDKLAAHSLILDQFSSNFFSGEITAPRDGYLFLPTTGNPGWTFKVDGQVTSAQTVRGSFILIPLDAGPHTISARFVPQGFFTGLALSLASLAAVLAWAGYQWVKKNGRSRPSGPGRPRP
;
A
#
# COMPACT_ATOMS: atom_id res chain seq x y z
N ASP A 1 21.94 -26.19 8.76
CA ASP A 1 22.72 -25.56 7.68
C ASP A 1 21.79 -25.01 6.61
N ALA A 2 22.26 -24.12 5.75
CA ALA A 2 21.46 -23.55 4.68
C ALA A 2 22.00 -24.02 3.33
N ASP A 3 21.13 -24.60 2.52
CA ASP A 3 21.43 -24.95 1.14
C ASP A 3 20.97 -23.85 0.20
N TRP A 4 21.64 -23.75 -0.95
CA TRP A 4 21.41 -22.70 -1.93
C TRP A 4 21.05 -23.29 -3.28
N ALA A 5 20.00 -22.74 -3.89
CA ALA A 5 19.69 -22.95 -5.29
C ALA A 5 20.04 -21.69 -6.08
N PHE A 6 20.49 -21.86 -7.31
CA PHE A 6 21.01 -20.79 -8.15
C PHE A 6 20.28 -20.74 -9.49
N LEU A 7 20.03 -19.52 -9.97
CA LEU A 7 19.67 -19.21 -11.34
C LEU A 7 20.77 -18.33 -11.91
N VAL A 8 21.54 -18.87 -12.85
CA VAL A 8 22.56 -18.13 -13.59
C VAL A 8 21.99 -17.76 -14.95
N TYR A 9 22.05 -16.49 -15.30
CA TYR A 9 21.48 -15.96 -16.53
C TYR A 9 22.51 -15.14 -17.29
N ASP A 10 22.82 -15.58 -18.51
CA ASP A 10 23.68 -14.84 -19.43
C ASP A 10 22.85 -13.76 -20.12
N VAL A 11 23.22 -12.50 -19.91
CA VAL A 11 22.46 -11.34 -20.38
C VAL A 11 22.61 -11.22 -21.90
N PRO A 12 21.54 -11.40 -22.70
CA PRO A 12 21.66 -11.43 -24.15
C PRO A 12 21.73 -10.03 -24.77
N GLN A 13 21.19 -9.01 -24.10
CA GLN A 13 21.04 -7.65 -24.62
C GLN A 13 21.12 -6.64 -23.48
N ASP A 14 21.55 -5.42 -23.81
CA ASP A 14 21.53 -4.29 -22.87
C ASP A 14 20.10 -3.99 -22.41
N GLY A 15 19.94 -3.60 -21.14
CA GLY A 15 18.68 -3.03 -20.64
C GLY A 15 18.47 -3.21 -19.14
N ILE A 16 17.30 -2.78 -18.66
CA ILE A 16 16.90 -2.92 -17.26
C ILE A 16 16.33 -4.31 -17.00
N TYR A 17 16.86 -5.02 -16.00
CA TYR A 17 16.47 -6.38 -15.66
C TYR A 17 15.84 -6.51 -14.28
N TYR A 18 14.89 -7.43 -14.19
CA TYR A 18 14.19 -7.79 -12.96
C TYR A 18 14.27 -9.29 -12.72
N ILE A 19 14.33 -9.69 -11.45
CA ILE A 19 14.16 -11.08 -11.02
C ILE A 19 12.82 -11.23 -10.34
N PHE A 20 12.05 -12.23 -10.75
CA PHE A 20 10.84 -12.66 -10.06
C PHE A 20 11.12 -14.00 -9.39
N TRP A 21 10.63 -14.18 -8.17
CA TRP A 21 10.67 -15.49 -7.52
C TRP A 21 9.39 -15.76 -6.74
N GLU A 22 9.06 -17.04 -6.64
CA GLU A 22 7.95 -17.53 -5.82
C GLU A 22 8.28 -18.92 -5.27
N ASP A 23 8.24 -19.03 -3.95
CA ASP A 23 8.27 -20.28 -3.20
C ASP A 23 6.96 -21.04 -3.45
N GLU A 24 7.05 -22.26 -4.01
CA GLU A 24 5.90 -23.15 -4.14
C GLU A 24 5.85 -24.12 -2.96
N SER A 25 7.01 -24.68 -2.59
CA SER A 25 7.17 -25.61 -1.47
C SER A 25 8.60 -25.72 -0.93
N ALA A 26 9.55 -24.93 -1.43
CA ALA A 26 10.97 -25.04 -1.05
C ALA A 26 11.33 -24.47 0.32
N GLY A 27 10.47 -23.62 0.90
CA GLY A 27 10.76 -22.98 2.16
C GLY A 27 11.86 -21.93 2.05
N ILE A 28 11.78 -21.07 1.01
CA ILE A 28 12.73 -19.96 0.85
C ILE A 28 12.79 -19.10 2.12
N ASN A 29 13.99 -18.95 2.66
CA ASN A 29 14.28 -18.14 3.86
C ASN A 29 15.03 -16.86 3.53
N TYR A 30 15.77 -16.83 2.41
CA TYR A 30 16.53 -15.66 2.00
C TYR A 30 16.78 -15.66 0.50
N SER A 31 16.88 -14.47 -0.09
CA SER A 31 17.12 -14.27 -1.53
C SER A 31 18.12 -13.12 -1.74
N ASN A 32 19.09 -13.35 -2.64
CA ASN A 32 20.12 -12.38 -3.00
C ASN A 32 20.80 -12.81 -4.31
N GLY A 33 21.84 -12.08 -4.74
CA GLY A 33 22.60 -12.46 -5.91
C GLY A 33 23.80 -11.57 -6.19
N PHE A 34 24.42 -11.81 -7.35
CA PHE A 34 25.56 -11.06 -7.85
C PHE A 34 25.40 -10.73 -9.32
N ILE A 35 25.96 -9.60 -9.72
CA ILE A 35 26.19 -9.23 -11.12
C ILE A 35 27.71 -9.31 -11.35
N ARG A 36 28.13 -9.96 -12.43
CA ARG A 36 29.55 -10.08 -12.84
C ARG A 36 30.48 -10.54 -11.70
N ASP A 37 30.03 -11.45 -10.84
CA ASP A 37 30.78 -12.02 -9.70
C ASP A 37 31.18 -11.09 -8.53
N TYR A 38 30.98 -9.77 -8.61
CA TYR A 38 31.40 -8.83 -7.55
C TYR A 38 30.32 -7.83 -7.10
N GLU A 39 29.30 -7.54 -7.91
CA GLU A 39 28.23 -6.61 -7.54
C GLU A 39 27.11 -7.36 -6.83
N PHE A 40 27.15 -7.36 -5.50
CA PHE A 40 26.15 -8.03 -4.67
C PHE A 40 24.84 -7.23 -4.53
N PHE A 41 23.69 -7.91 -4.62
CA PHE A 41 22.38 -7.36 -4.30
C PHE A 41 21.60 -8.28 -3.34
N GLN A 42 20.78 -7.70 -2.47
CA GLN A 42 19.96 -8.42 -1.49
C GLN A 42 18.47 -8.15 -1.69
N LEU A 43 17.66 -9.20 -1.63
CA LEU A 43 16.21 -9.15 -1.82
C LEU A 43 15.42 -9.58 -0.57
N GLY A 44 16.12 -10.05 0.46
CA GLY A 44 15.57 -10.30 1.79
C GLY A 44 14.93 -11.68 1.95
N GLY A 45 14.18 -11.85 3.05
CA GLY A 45 13.55 -13.11 3.44
C GLY A 45 12.14 -13.36 2.90
N SER A 46 11.72 -12.64 1.86
CA SER A 46 10.40 -12.86 1.28
C SER A 46 10.36 -14.16 0.50
N LYS A 47 9.30 -14.94 0.70
CA LYS A 47 9.03 -16.17 -0.06
C LYS A 47 8.66 -15.91 -1.52
N LYS A 48 8.30 -14.67 -1.87
CA LYS A 48 8.02 -14.27 -3.24
C LYS A 48 8.31 -12.79 -3.44
N GLY A 49 8.63 -12.38 -4.65
CA GLY A 49 8.86 -10.98 -4.93
C GLY A 49 9.31 -10.69 -6.33
N ILE A 50 9.57 -9.41 -6.53
CA ILE A 50 10.25 -8.83 -7.69
C ILE A 50 11.45 -8.04 -7.16
N GLY A 51 12.61 -8.22 -7.78
CA GLY A 51 13.84 -7.50 -7.47
C GLY A 51 14.29 -6.72 -8.70
N ASP A 52 14.54 -5.43 -8.53
CA ASP A 52 15.18 -4.60 -9.56
C ASP A 52 16.69 -4.85 -9.51
N VAL A 53 17.25 -5.32 -10.62
CA VAL A 53 18.68 -5.61 -10.77
C VAL A 53 19.40 -4.44 -11.46
N GLY A 54 18.65 -3.46 -11.96
CA GLY A 54 19.17 -2.32 -12.70
C GLY A 54 19.55 -2.65 -14.14
N PHE A 55 20.37 -1.79 -14.71
CA PHE A 55 20.84 -1.91 -16.09
C PHE A 55 21.98 -2.92 -16.19
N LEU A 56 21.85 -3.89 -17.08
CA LEU A 56 22.87 -4.90 -17.38
C LEU A 56 23.29 -4.78 -18.84
N GLU A 57 24.59 -4.90 -19.10
CA GLU A 57 25.13 -4.96 -20.47
C GLU A 57 25.10 -6.39 -21.00
N ALA A 58 24.94 -6.54 -22.32
CA ALA A 58 25.02 -7.81 -23.02
C ALA A 58 26.36 -8.51 -22.73
N GLY A 59 26.29 -9.81 -22.49
CA GLY A 59 27.44 -10.64 -22.12
C GLY A 59 27.82 -10.59 -20.63
N SER A 60 27.15 -9.76 -19.82
CA SER A 60 27.24 -9.88 -18.36
C SER A 60 26.50 -11.12 -17.86
N GLN A 61 26.82 -11.55 -16.64
CA GLN A 61 26.18 -12.71 -16.00
C GLN A 61 25.50 -12.28 -14.71
N LEU A 62 24.23 -12.67 -14.59
CA LEU A 62 23.41 -12.47 -13.40
C LEU A 62 23.30 -13.78 -12.63
N HIS A 63 23.70 -13.76 -11.36
CA HIS A 63 23.59 -14.91 -10.44
C HIS A 63 22.54 -14.59 -9.41
N PHE A 64 21.36 -15.17 -9.53
CA PHE A 64 20.34 -15.15 -8.48
C PHE A 64 20.44 -16.40 -7.63
N ARG A 65 20.27 -16.27 -6.31
CA ARG A 65 20.24 -17.42 -5.41
C ARG A 65 19.25 -17.26 -4.27
N VAL A 66 18.66 -18.39 -3.90
CA VAL A 66 17.75 -18.51 -2.76
C VAL A 66 18.31 -19.52 -1.78
N SER A 67 18.16 -19.24 -0.48
CA SER A 67 18.49 -20.19 0.57
C SER A 67 17.24 -20.84 1.16
N MET A 68 17.40 -22.09 1.57
CA MET A 68 16.39 -22.91 2.23
C MET A 68 17.04 -23.72 3.37
N SER A 69 16.21 -24.32 4.22
CA SER A 69 16.70 -25.26 5.24
C SER A 69 17.32 -26.48 4.56
N SER A 70 18.46 -26.97 5.07
CA SER A 70 19.06 -28.22 4.59
C SER A 70 18.13 -29.45 4.72
N GLU A 71 17.14 -29.38 5.62
CA GLU A 71 16.11 -30.43 5.78
C GLU A 71 15.06 -30.39 4.65
N ASP A 72 14.80 -29.20 4.10
CA ASP A 72 13.80 -28.96 3.04
C ASP A 72 14.42 -29.00 1.64
N ALA A 73 15.75 -28.94 1.55
CA ALA A 73 16.55 -28.79 0.33
C ALA A 73 16.35 -29.89 -0.74
N VAL A 74 15.72 -31.01 -0.38
CA VAL A 74 15.55 -32.18 -1.28
C VAL A 74 14.12 -32.31 -1.80
N ASN A 75 13.10 -31.71 -1.15
CA ASN A 75 11.68 -31.99 -1.41
C ASN A 75 10.82 -30.73 -1.63
N GLY A 76 11.33 -29.75 -2.37
CA GLY A 76 10.65 -28.49 -2.60
C GLY A 76 10.82 -27.92 -4.00
N THR A 77 9.94 -27.00 -4.37
CA THR A 77 9.97 -26.30 -5.66
C THR A 77 9.83 -24.80 -5.44
N PHE A 78 10.49 -24.04 -6.30
CA PHE A 78 10.30 -22.60 -6.43
C PHE A 78 10.45 -22.22 -7.90
N ARG A 79 9.86 -21.09 -8.27
CA ARG A 79 10.05 -20.50 -9.59
C ARG A 79 10.91 -19.28 -9.49
N ALA A 80 11.80 -19.11 -10.45
CA ALA A 80 12.53 -17.86 -10.65
C ALA A 80 12.61 -17.53 -12.14
N CYS A 81 12.38 -16.27 -12.48
CA CYS A 81 12.41 -15.77 -13.85
C CYS A 81 13.19 -14.46 -13.91
N VAL A 82 14.04 -14.33 -14.93
CA VAL A 82 14.66 -13.05 -15.28
C VAL A 82 13.84 -12.42 -16.41
N ALA A 83 13.47 -11.16 -16.26
CA ALA A 83 12.77 -10.40 -17.28
C ALA A 83 13.51 -9.10 -17.57
N ARG A 84 13.54 -8.71 -18.85
CA ARG A 84 14.01 -7.38 -19.28
C ARG A 84 12.81 -6.45 -19.42
N LEU A 85 12.94 -5.20 -18.99
CA LEU A 85 11.96 -4.17 -19.24
C LEU A 85 11.87 -3.91 -20.74
N ASP A 86 10.65 -3.96 -21.28
CA ASP A 86 10.37 -3.41 -22.60
C ASP A 86 10.33 -1.87 -22.50
N GLU A 87 11.50 -1.24 -22.66
CA GLU A 87 11.67 0.20 -22.52
C GLU A 87 10.87 0.98 -23.57
N GLU A 88 10.78 0.48 -24.80
CA GLU A 88 9.98 1.10 -25.86
C GLU A 88 8.49 1.03 -25.53
N GLY A 89 8.00 -0.14 -25.15
CA GLY A 89 6.62 -0.33 -24.70
C GLY A 89 6.28 0.52 -23.47
N TRP A 90 7.21 0.62 -22.51
CA TRP A 90 7.06 1.47 -21.33
C TRP A 90 6.98 2.95 -21.70
N GLN A 91 7.88 3.44 -22.55
CA GLN A 91 7.91 4.83 -22.95
C GLN A 91 6.65 5.20 -23.74
N MET A 92 6.22 4.35 -24.68
CA MET A 92 4.98 4.53 -25.42
C MET A 92 3.75 4.59 -24.49
N ALA A 93 3.68 3.72 -23.49
CA ALA A 93 2.58 3.73 -22.51
C ALA A 93 2.59 5.00 -21.67
N ARG A 94 3.77 5.43 -21.21
CA ARG A 94 3.94 6.68 -20.46
C ARG A 94 3.51 7.90 -21.25
N ASP A 95 3.95 8.02 -22.49
CA ASP A 95 3.63 9.19 -23.33
C ASP A 95 2.12 9.28 -23.59
N LYS A 96 1.48 8.13 -23.82
CA LYS A 96 0.03 8.05 -23.99
C LYS A 96 -0.74 8.48 -22.75
N LEU A 97 -0.29 8.08 -21.56
CA LEU A 97 -0.93 8.48 -20.30
C LEU A 97 -0.65 9.95 -19.96
N ALA A 98 0.58 10.42 -20.21
CA ALA A 98 1.01 11.78 -19.94
C ALA A 98 0.24 12.82 -20.77
N ALA A 99 -0.12 12.48 -22.01
CA ALA A 99 -0.86 13.34 -22.92
C ALA A 99 -2.21 13.83 -22.38
N HIS A 100 -2.84 13.08 -21.46
CA HIS A 100 -4.14 13.39 -20.87
C HIS A 100 -4.10 13.19 -19.35
N SER A 101 -3.15 13.86 -18.69
CA SER A 101 -2.96 13.74 -17.24
C SER A 101 -4.03 14.48 -16.44
N LEU A 102 -4.37 13.95 -15.27
CA LEU A 102 -5.10 14.69 -14.23
C LEU A 102 -4.15 15.73 -13.61
N ILE A 103 -4.48 17.01 -13.77
CA ILE A 103 -3.74 18.12 -13.16
C ILE A 103 -4.35 18.40 -11.79
N LEU A 104 -3.58 18.19 -10.73
CA LEU A 104 -4.06 18.37 -9.36
C LEU A 104 -3.97 19.84 -8.93
N ASP A 105 -5.10 20.39 -8.45
CA ASP A 105 -5.16 21.71 -7.83
C ASP A 105 -4.93 21.63 -6.32
N GLN A 106 -5.40 20.54 -5.70
CA GLN A 106 -5.29 20.30 -4.27
C GLN A 106 -4.94 18.85 -4.00
N PHE A 107 -4.03 18.64 -3.04
CA PHE A 107 -3.60 17.31 -2.64
C PHE A 107 -3.24 17.28 -1.15
N SER A 108 -3.74 16.27 -0.45
CA SER A 108 -3.42 15.95 0.94
C SER A 108 -3.45 14.44 1.16
N SER A 109 -3.14 13.99 2.38
CA SER A 109 -3.14 12.57 2.73
C SER A 109 -4.50 11.87 2.59
N ASN A 110 -5.61 12.62 2.64
CA ASN A 110 -6.97 12.08 2.61
C ASN A 110 -7.89 12.75 1.59
N PHE A 111 -7.34 13.57 0.69
CA PHE A 111 -8.12 14.32 -0.28
C PHE A 111 -7.27 14.71 -1.48
N PHE A 112 -7.89 14.70 -2.67
CA PHE A 112 -7.34 15.39 -3.82
C PHE A 112 -8.45 15.94 -4.72
N SER A 113 -8.13 16.97 -5.49
CA SER A 113 -8.98 17.54 -6.53
C SER A 113 -8.12 18.00 -7.70
N GLY A 114 -8.66 17.88 -8.91
CA GLY A 114 -7.97 18.30 -10.12
C GLY A 114 -8.86 18.27 -11.36
N GLU A 115 -8.30 18.70 -12.47
CA GLU A 115 -8.95 18.77 -13.76
C GLU A 115 -8.30 17.82 -14.78
N ILE A 116 -9.12 17.23 -15.64
CA ILE A 116 -8.67 16.39 -16.75
C ILE A 116 -9.56 16.67 -17.97
N THR A 117 -8.97 16.61 -19.16
CA THR A 117 -9.74 16.59 -20.42
C THR A 117 -9.63 15.21 -21.05
N ALA A 118 -10.71 14.44 -21.00
CA ALA A 118 -10.79 13.11 -21.59
C ALA A 118 -10.96 13.23 -23.12
N PRO A 119 -10.08 12.64 -23.94
CA PRO A 119 -10.14 12.76 -25.40
C PRO A 119 -11.29 11.96 -26.03
N ARG A 120 -11.84 11.00 -25.28
CA ARG A 120 -12.94 10.10 -25.68
C ARG A 120 -13.50 9.43 -24.43
N ASP A 121 -14.67 8.83 -24.56
CA ASP A 121 -15.26 7.99 -23.53
C ASP A 121 -14.29 6.88 -23.12
N GLY A 122 -14.12 6.70 -21.81
CA GLY A 122 -13.13 5.78 -21.27
C GLY A 122 -13.00 5.85 -19.75
N TYR A 123 -11.77 5.72 -19.28
CA TYR A 123 -11.47 5.69 -17.85
C TYR A 123 -10.28 6.57 -17.52
N LEU A 124 -10.40 7.34 -16.43
CA LEU A 124 -9.25 7.82 -15.69
C LEU A 124 -8.60 6.63 -14.98
N PHE A 125 -7.34 6.38 -15.31
CA PHE A 125 -6.50 5.37 -14.67
C PHE A 125 -5.68 6.02 -13.56
N LEU A 126 -5.87 5.56 -12.32
CA LEU A 126 -5.02 5.94 -11.19
C LEU A 126 -4.15 4.74 -10.79
N PRO A 127 -2.81 4.83 -10.96
CA PRO A 127 -1.87 3.76 -10.66
C PRO A 127 -1.61 3.60 -9.15
N THR A 128 -2.68 3.62 -8.35
CA THR A 128 -2.67 3.42 -6.90
C THR A 128 -3.60 2.27 -6.53
N THR A 129 -3.39 1.67 -5.36
CA THR A 129 -4.26 0.62 -4.84
C THR A 129 -5.62 1.17 -4.42
N GLY A 130 -6.69 0.50 -4.86
CA GLY A 130 -8.05 0.74 -4.41
C GLY A 130 -8.20 0.48 -2.92
N ASN A 131 -8.91 1.37 -2.23
CA ASN A 131 -9.28 1.19 -0.83
C ASN A 131 -10.77 1.56 -0.66
N PRO A 132 -11.57 0.76 0.06
CA PRO A 132 -12.99 1.02 0.28
C PRO A 132 -13.29 2.36 0.98
N GLY A 133 -12.31 2.97 1.66
CA GLY A 133 -12.46 4.28 2.28
C GLY A 133 -12.46 5.46 1.31
N TRP A 134 -12.11 5.26 0.03
CA TRP A 134 -12.14 6.33 -0.98
C TRP A 134 -13.55 6.54 -1.54
N THR A 135 -13.97 7.80 -1.62
CA THR A 135 -15.14 8.23 -2.38
C THR A 135 -14.70 9.16 -3.49
N PHE A 136 -15.01 8.81 -4.74
CA PHE A 136 -14.67 9.59 -5.93
C PHE A 136 -15.88 10.36 -6.45
N LYS A 137 -15.63 11.54 -7.01
CA LYS A 137 -16.62 12.37 -7.67
C LYS A 137 -16.10 12.86 -9.02
N VAL A 138 -16.97 12.81 -10.01
CA VAL A 138 -16.80 13.42 -11.34
C VAL A 138 -17.82 14.55 -11.43
N ASP A 139 -17.36 15.77 -11.65
CA ASP A 139 -18.20 16.97 -11.74
C ASP A 139 -19.14 17.14 -10.53
N GLY A 140 -18.63 16.79 -9.35
CA GLY A 140 -19.35 16.85 -8.08
C GLY A 140 -20.28 15.66 -7.79
N GLN A 141 -20.52 14.77 -8.76
CA GLN A 141 -21.39 13.60 -8.61
C GLN A 141 -20.58 12.37 -8.17
N VAL A 142 -21.07 11.68 -7.13
CA VAL A 142 -20.43 10.47 -6.63
C VAL A 142 -20.43 9.41 -7.73
N THR A 143 -19.24 8.93 -8.08
CA THR A 143 -19.04 8.00 -9.19
C THR A 143 -18.41 6.71 -8.69
N SER A 144 -18.94 5.58 -9.13
CA SER A 144 -18.41 4.27 -8.76
C SER A 144 -17.09 4.01 -9.49
N ALA A 145 -16.01 3.84 -8.73
CA ALA A 145 -14.72 3.44 -9.26
C ALA A 145 -14.63 1.90 -9.32
N GLN A 146 -13.99 1.41 -10.37
CA GLN A 146 -13.69 -0.01 -10.57
C GLN A 146 -12.23 -0.28 -10.24
N THR A 147 -11.88 -1.53 -9.93
CA THR A 147 -10.48 -1.93 -9.78
C THR A 147 -10.06 -2.91 -10.87
N VAL A 148 -8.89 -2.68 -11.47
CA VAL A 148 -8.24 -3.62 -12.38
C VAL A 148 -7.26 -4.47 -11.59
N ARG A 149 -7.38 -5.79 -11.74
CA ARG A 149 -6.54 -6.78 -11.04
C ARG A 149 -6.51 -6.60 -9.51
N GLY A 150 -7.61 -6.11 -8.94
CA GLY A 150 -7.75 -5.87 -7.51
C GLY A 150 -6.85 -4.77 -6.94
N SER A 151 -6.20 -3.96 -7.80
CA SER A 151 -5.25 -2.94 -7.36
C SER A 151 -5.60 -1.59 -7.96
N PHE A 152 -5.37 -1.38 -9.26
CA PHE A 152 -5.45 -0.05 -9.87
C PHE A 152 -6.88 0.45 -10.00
N ILE A 153 -7.09 1.74 -9.78
CA ILE A 153 -8.42 2.36 -9.79
C ILE A 153 -8.73 2.88 -11.20
N LEU A 154 -9.94 2.58 -11.67
CA LEU A 154 -10.54 3.11 -12.88
C LEU A 154 -11.79 3.92 -12.55
N ILE A 155 -11.86 5.18 -12.98
CA ILE A 155 -13.06 6.01 -12.87
C ILE A 155 -13.60 6.26 -14.28
N PRO A 156 -14.84 5.86 -14.59
CA PRO A 156 -15.43 6.11 -15.90
C PRO A 156 -15.56 7.61 -16.16
N LEU A 157 -15.19 8.05 -17.37
CA LEU A 157 -15.32 9.42 -17.84
C LEU A 157 -15.90 9.42 -19.26
N ASP A 158 -16.79 10.35 -19.54
CA ASP A 158 -17.21 10.66 -20.89
C ASP A 158 -16.15 11.54 -21.58
N ALA A 159 -16.26 11.75 -22.89
CA ALA A 159 -15.39 12.70 -23.59
C ALA A 159 -15.63 14.15 -23.12
N GLY A 160 -14.56 14.88 -22.82
CA GLY A 160 -14.62 16.29 -22.46
C GLY A 160 -13.86 16.66 -21.18
N PRO A 161 -13.97 17.92 -20.74
CA PRO A 161 -13.37 18.41 -19.51
C PRO A 161 -14.17 17.90 -18.30
N HIS A 162 -13.46 17.46 -17.27
CA HIS A 162 -14.03 16.99 -16.01
C HIS A 162 -13.23 17.51 -14.81
N THR A 163 -13.95 17.81 -13.73
CA THR A 163 -13.36 18.03 -12.41
C THR A 163 -13.45 16.74 -11.60
N ILE A 164 -12.32 16.22 -11.18
CA ILE A 164 -12.21 15.00 -10.38
C ILE A 164 -11.89 15.38 -8.95
N SER A 165 -12.64 14.85 -8.00
CA SER A 165 -12.29 14.96 -6.58
C SER A 165 -12.44 13.63 -5.86
N ALA A 166 -11.60 13.40 -4.86
CA ALA A 166 -11.66 12.21 -4.03
C ALA A 166 -11.43 12.55 -2.57
N ARG A 167 -12.14 11.85 -1.68
CA ARG A 167 -11.94 11.95 -0.23
C ARG A 167 -11.83 10.57 0.38
N PHE A 168 -10.89 10.42 1.30
CA PHE A 168 -10.67 9.21 2.06
C PHE A 168 -11.21 9.32 3.47
N VAL A 169 -11.99 8.33 3.88
CA VAL A 169 -12.40 8.10 5.26
C VAL A 169 -12.13 6.64 5.60
N PRO A 170 -11.28 6.33 6.59
CA PRO A 170 -11.01 4.94 6.98
C PRO A 170 -12.30 4.20 7.33
N GLN A 171 -12.41 2.95 6.90
CA GLN A 171 -13.52 2.10 7.29
C GLN A 171 -13.56 1.95 8.82
N GLY A 172 -14.73 2.17 9.42
CA GLY A 172 -14.91 2.11 10.87
C GLY A 172 -14.52 3.39 11.62
N PHE A 173 -14.08 4.46 10.94
CA PHE A 173 -13.78 5.75 11.59
C PHE A 173 -14.95 6.26 12.45
N PHE A 174 -16.15 6.28 11.89
CA PHE A 174 -17.36 6.69 12.62
C PHE A 174 -17.74 5.75 13.76
N THR A 175 -17.53 4.43 13.58
CA THR A 175 -17.75 3.44 14.64
C THR A 175 -16.79 3.66 15.81
N GLY A 176 -15.50 3.85 15.53
CA GLY A 176 -14.49 4.16 16.55
C GLY A 176 -14.81 5.46 17.28
N LEU A 177 -15.17 6.51 16.55
CA LEU A 177 -15.55 7.79 17.13
C LEU A 177 -16.76 7.67 18.06
N ALA A 178 -17.80 6.93 17.65
CA ALA A 178 -18.98 6.69 18.47
C ALA A 178 -18.63 5.96 19.78
N LEU A 179 -17.79 4.93 19.71
CA LEU A 179 -17.32 4.20 20.89
C LEU A 179 -16.50 5.10 21.82
N SER A 180 -15.58 5.91 21.29
CA SER A 180 -14.78 6.84 22.09
C SER A 180 -15.65 7.88 22.81
N LEU A 181 -16.64 8.45 22.12
CA LEU A 181 -17.58 9.41 22.72
C LEU A 181 -18.44 8.76 23.81
N ALA A 182 -18.91 7.52 23.58
CA ALA A 182 -19.66 6.77 24.58
C ALA A 182 -18.82 6.48 25.84
N SER A 183 -17.56 6.07 25.67
CA SER A 183 -16.63 5.86 26.79
C SER A 183 -16.36 7.16 27.55
N LEU A 184 -16.13 8.27 26.84
CA LEU A 184 -15.91 9.58 27.46
C LEU A 184 -17.13 10.02 28.27
N ALA A 185 -18.34 9.88 27.73
CA ALA A 185 -19.58 10.18 28.43
C ALA A 185 -19.74 9.34 29.70
N ALA A 186 -19.42 8.05 29.64
CA ALA A 186 -19.46 7.16 30.81
C ALA A 186 -18.47 7.59 31.90
N VAL A 187 -17.24 7.97 31.52
CA VAL A 187 -16.22 8.47 32.47
C VAL A 187 -16.66 9.79 33.12
N LEU A 188 -17.20 10.73 32.34
CA LEU A 188 -17.69 12.01 32.85
C LEU A 188 -18.89 11.82 33.79
N ALA A 189 -19.83 10.94 33.44
CA ALA A 189 -20.97 10.60 34.30
C ALA A 189 -20.50 9.98 35.62
N TRP A 190 -19.53 9.08 35.58
CA TRP A 190 -18.95 8.47 36.78
C TRP A 190 -18.23 9.50 37.66
N ALA A 191 -17.41 10.37 37.07
CA ALA A 191 -16.70 11.43 37.79
C ALA A 191 -17.69 12.43 38.43
N GLY A 192 -18.72 12.84 37.70
CA GLY A 192 -19.79 13.71 38.21
C GLY A 192 -20.54 13.08 39.38
N TYR A 193 -20.88 11.79 39.27
CA TYR A 193 -21.48 11.03 40.38
C TYR A 193 -20.60 11.03 41.63
N GLN A 194 -19.28 10.79 41.49
CA GLN A 194 -18.36 10.80 42.62
C GLN A 194 -18.21 12.20 43.25
N TRP A 195 -18.23 13.26 42.44
CA TRP A 195 -18.16 14.64 42.93
C TRP A 195 -19.38 15.02 43.77
N VAL A 196 -20.59 14.70 43.30
CA VAL A 196 -21.84 14.93 44.04
C VAL A 196 -21.83 14.13 45.35
N LYS A 197 -21.42 12.86 45.31
CA LYS A 197 -21.33 12.00 46.50
C LYS A 197 -20.33 12.52 47.53
N LYS A 198 -19.19 13.08 47.10
CA LYS A 198 -18.17 13.65 47.99
C LYS A 198 -18.66 14.95 48.64
N ASN A 199 -19.25 15.86 47.87
CA ASN A 199 -19.74 17.15 48.39
C ASN A 199 -21.02 17.02 49.23
N GLY A 200 -21.84 16.00 49.01
CA GLY A 200 -22.99 15.68 49.87
C GLY A 200 -22.63 15.15 51.27
N ARG A 201 -21.39 14.71 51.49
CA ARG A 201 -20.90 14.18 52.77
C ARG A 201 -20.29 15.23 53.71
N SER A 202 -20.17 16.49 53.30
CA SER A 202 -19.47 17.54 54.05
C SER A 202 -20.38 18.56 54.77
N ARG A 203 -21.67 18.26 55.03
CA ARG A 203 -22.51 19.10 55.91
C ARG A 203 -22.07 18.92 57.38
N PRO A 204 -21.60 19.97 58.10
CA PRO A 204 -21.22 19.84 59.50
C PRO A 204 -22.46 19.63 60.38
N SER A 205 -22.36 18.68 61.31
CA SER A 205 -23.27 18.56 62.46
C SER A 205 -23.30 19.89 63.22
N GLY A 206 -24.49 20.46 63.44
CA GLY A 206 -24.67 21.75 64.10
C GLY A 206 -24.07 21.84 65.52
N PRO A 207 -23.89 23.06 66.05
CA PRO A 207 -23.13 23.29 67.27
C PRO A 207 -23.80 22.63 68.48
N GLY A 208 -23.00 21.87 69.25
CA GLY A 208 -23.43 21.26 70.50
C GLY A 208 -23.91 22.31 71.50
N ARG A 209 -25.07 22.07 72.11
CA ARG A 209 -25.58 22.87 73.24
C ARG A 209 -24.62 22.80 74.44
N PRO A 210 -24.42 23.89 75.20
CA PRO A 210 -23.73 23.82 76.47
C PRO A 210 -24.61 23.10 77.50
N ARG A 211 -23.98 22.30 78.38
CA ARG A 211 -24.63 21.68 79.54
C ARG A 211 -24.69 22.68 80.72
N PRO A 212 -25.72 22.58 81.58
CA PRO A 212 -25.91 23.46 82.72
C PRO A 212 -24.83 23.32 83.79
#